data_AF-A0A218YSS1-F1
#
_entry.id   AF-A0A218YSS1-F1
#
_cell.length_a   1.000
_cell.length_b   1.000
_cell.length_c   1.000
_cell.angle_alpha   90.00
_cell.angle_beta   90.00
_cell.angle_gamma   90.00
#
_symmetry.space_group_name_H-M   'P 1'
#
loop_
_entity.id
_entity.type
_entity.pdbx_description
1 polymer ?
#
loop_
_entity_poly.entity_id
_entity_poly.type
_entity_poly.pdbx_seq_one_letter_code
_entity_poly.pdbx_strand_id
1 'polypeptide(L)'
;MSSGIPQGDPQDNDYVSRPGQKDAGIPVQPDDAPVEDPIGADVADSDEQLARDDNEAIDKSNIIEEKTRGAKPSGSYREPGDEEGLPGPEDGTSSN
;
A
#
# COMPACT_ATOMS: atom_id res chain seq x y z
N MET A 1 12.63 -3.49 43.95
CA MET A 1 12.36 -2.20 43.29
C MET A 1 11.94 -2.49 41.85
N SER A 2 10.65 -2.50 41.56
CA SER A 2 10.14 -2.53 40.19
C SER A 2 9.01 -1.52 40.12
N SER A 3 9.37 -0.25 39.98
CA SER A 3 8.43 0.86 39.87
C SER A 3 9.05 1.83 38.87
N GLY A 4 8.60 1.78 37.62
CA GLY A 4 9.07 2.74 36.63
C GLY A 4 8.97 2.35 35.16
N ILE A 5 8.49 1.16 34.79
CA ILE A 5 8.14 0.91 33.38
C ILE A 5 6.69 1.34 33.19
N PRO A 6 6.40 2.33 32.30
CA PRO A 6 5.03 2.65 31.93
C PRO A 6 4.41 1.39 31.33
N GLN A 7 3.39 0.88 31.99
CA GLN A 7 2.58 -0.20 31.47
C GLN A 7 1.53 0.48 30.59
N GLY A 8 1.85 0.67 29.30
CA GLY A 8 0.96 1.33 28.35
C GLY A 8 -0.40 0.62 28.28
N ASP A 9 -1.46 1.39 28.03
CA ASP A 9 -2.78 0.84 27.74
C ASP A 9 -2.86 0.47 26.25
N PRO A 10 -3.03 -0.81 25.89
CA PRO A 10 -3.16 -1.22 24.49
C PRO A 10 -4.45 -0.72 23.81
N GLN A 11 -5.33 -0.03 24.54
CA GLN A 11 -6.56 0.58 24.03
C GLN A 11 -6.52 2.12 24.09
N ASP A 12 -5.36 2.69 24.38
CA ASP A 12 -5.15 4.14 24.30
C ASP A 12 -5.42 4.60 22.85
N ASN A 13 -6.26 5.61 22.68
CA ASN A 13 -6.64 6.18 21.39
C ASN A 13 -6.44 7.71 21.38
N ASP A 14 -5.59 8.26 22.25
CA ASP A 14 -5.36 9.71 22.37
C ASP A 14 -4.72 10.33 21.11
N TYR A 15 -4.16 9.50 20.23
CA TYR A 15 -3.62 9.89 18.91
C TYR A 15 -4.68 10.03 17.82
N VAL A 16 -5.93 9.60 18.06
CA VAL A 16 -7.03 9.64 17.08
C VAL A 16 -7.51 11.08 16.85
N SER A 17 -7.93 11.38 15.62
CA SER A 17 -8.41 12.71 15.28
C SER A 17 -9.64 13.11 16.11
N ARG A 18 -9.56 14.28 16.75
CA ARG A 18 -10.63 14.82 17.59
C ARG A 18 -11.91 15.13 16.78
N PRO A 19 -13.09 15.11 17.42
CA PRO A 19 -14.33 15.57 16.77
C PRO A 19 -14.17 16.99 16.21
N GLY A 20 -14.50 17.17 14.93
CA GLY A 20 -14.33 18.44 14.21
C GLY A 20 -12.95 18.68 13.59
N GLN A 21 -11.97 17.80 13.82
CA GLN A 21 -10.66 17.82 13.14
C GLN A 21 -10.50 16.70 12.11
N LYS A 22 -11.49 15.82 11.96
CA LYS A 22 -11.45 14.70 11.00
C LYS A 22 -11.30 15.16 9.55
N ASP A 23 -11.73 16.38 9.25
CA ASP A 23 -11.68 16.97 7.90
C ASP A 23 -10.46 17.90 7.69
N ALA A 24 -9.62 18.08 8.73
CA ALA A 24 -8.53 19.07 8.75
C ALA A 24 -7.14 18.47 8.40
N GLY A 25 -7.10 17.37 7.65
CA GLY A 25 -5.89 16.64 7.30
C GLY A 25 -6.19 15.18 6.97
N ILE A 26 -5.17 14.31 7.07
CA ILE A 26 -5.38 12.85 7.00
C ILE A 26 -5.92 12.43 8.38
N PRO A 27 -7.17 11.96 8.49
CA PRO A 27 -7.72 11.52 9.76
C PRO A 27 -7.03 10.25 10.24
N VAL A 28 -6.68 10.21 11.52
CA VAL A 28 -6.15 9.02 12.19
C VAL A 28 -7.31 8.27 12.84
N GLN A 29 -7.39 6.97 12.59
CA GLN A 29 -8.44 6.08 13.11
C GLN A 29 -7.97 5.37 14.40
N PRO A 30 -8.90 4.97 15.29
CA PRO A 30 -8.56 4.17 16.46
C PRO A 30 -8.11 2.76 16.09
N ASP A 31 -7.35 2.10 16.96
CA ASP A 31 -6.82 0.75 16.70
C ASP A 31 -7.93 -0.30 16.59
N ASP A 32 -9.00 -0.15 17.38
CA ASP A 32 -10.15 -1.05 17.36
C ASP A 32 -11.23 -0.64 16.33
N ALA A 33 -10.91 0.28 15.41
CA ALA A 33 -11.82 0.65 14.34
C ALA A 33 -12.23 -0.61 13.54
N PRO A 34 -13.53 -0.88 13.34
CA PRO A 34 -13.94 -1.97 12.47
C PRO A 34 -13.43 -1.70 11.06
N VAL A 35 -12.69 -2.67 10.52
CA VAL A 35 -12.28 -2.68 9.12
C VAL A 35 -13.27 -3.54 8.36
N GLU A 36 -13.69 -3.07 7.19
CA GLU A 36 -14.54 -3.86 6.30
C GLU A 36 -13.75 -5.10 5.85
N ASP A 37 -14.25 -6.29 6.21
CA ASP A 37 -13.74 -7.53 5.68
C ASP A 37 -14.53 -7.87 4.40
N PRO A 38 -13.90 -7.83 3.21
CA PRO A 38 -14.59 -8.20 1.97
C PRO A 38 -14.96 -9.70 1.93
N ILE A 39 -14.46 -10.50 2.87
CA ILE A 39 -14.71 -11.93 2.96
C ILE A 39 -15.96 -12.19 3.80
N GLY A 40 -16.99 -12.74 3.17
CA GLY A 40 -18.17 -13.27 3.88
C GLY A 40 -17.79 -14.51 4.70
N ALA A 41 -17.62 -14.35 6.01
CA ALA A 41 -17.15 -15.42 6.89
C ALA A 41 -18.03 -16.70 6.89
N ASP A 42 -19.30 -16.56 6.52
CA ASP A 42 -20.27 -17.66 6.39
C ASP A 42 -20.09 -18.48 5.09
N VAL A 43 -19.56 -17.87 4.04
CA VAL A 43 -19.36 -18.50 2.73
C VAL A 43 -17.89 -18.82 2.43
N ALA A 44 -16.96 -18.18 3.14
CA ALA A 44 -15.53 -18.32 2.91
C ALA A 44 -15.01 -19.75 3.11
N ASP A 45 -15.57 -20.50 4.06
CA ASP A 45 -15.19 -21.89 4.38
C ASP A 45 -16.19 -22.91 3.80
N SER A 46 -16.87 -22.56 2.71
CA SER A 46 -17.84 -23.44 2.07
C SER A 46 -17.22 -24.28 0.95
N ASP A 47 -17.74 -25.50 0.76
CA ASP A 47 -17.36 -26.37 -0.36
C ASP A 47 -17.59 -25.70 -1.73
N GLU A 48 -18.59 -24.81 -1.82
CA GLU A 48 -18.87 -24.05 -3.04
C GLU A 48 -17.74 -23.07 -3.37
N GLN A 49 -17.17 -22.41 -2.35
CA GLN A 49 -16.04 -21.51 -2.53
C GLN A 49 -14.78 -22.26 -2.97
N LEU A 50 -14.47 -23.41 -2.34
CA LEU A 50 -13.36 -24.26 -2.75
C LEU A 50 -13.47 -24.70 -4.22
N ALA A 51 -14.66 -25.10 -4.66
CA ALA A 51 -14.88 -25.51 -6.05
C ALA A 51 -14.68 -24.36 -7.05
N ARG A 52 -15.06 -23.12 -6.69
CA ARG A 52 -14.80 -21.94 -7.53
C ARG A 52 -13.31 -21.64 -7.59
N ASP A 53 -12.64 -21.64 -6.44
CA ASP A 53 -11.20 -21.37 -6.33
C ASP A 53 -10.39 -22.38 -7.15
N ASP A 54 -10.74 -23.67 -7.11
CA ASP A 54 -10.08 -24.72 -7.91
C ASP A 54 -10.24 -24.48 -9.43
N ASN A 55 -11.41 -24.00 -9.86
CA ASN A 55 -11.65 -23.69 -11.27
C ASN A 55 -10.89 -22.42 -11.70
N GLU A 56 -10.90 -21.37 -10.88
CA GLU A 56 -10.20 -20.11 -11.16
C GLU A 56 -8.68 -20.28 -11.14
N ALA A 57 -8.14 -21.09 -10.22
CA ALA A 57 -6.71 -21.35 -10.10
C ALA A 57 -6.12 -22.03 -11.34
N ILE A 58 -6.93 -22.82 -12.06
CA ILE A 58 -6.51 -23.51 -13.29
C ILE A 58 -6.83 -22.68 -14.54
N ASP A 59 -7.63 -21.60 -14.42
CA ASP A 59 -8.02 -20.77 -15.54
C ASP A 59 -6.84 -19.95 -16.09
N LYS A 60 -6.38 -20.36 -17.27
CA LYS A 60 -5.29 -19.69 -18.00
C LYS A 60 -5.71 -18.36 -18.63
N SER A 61 -7.01 -18.07 -18.73
CA SER A 61 -7.50 -16.82 -19.32
C SER A 61 -7.15 -15.60 -18.46
N ASN A 62 -6.99 -15.81 -17.14
CA ASN A 62 -6.55 -14.79 -16.19
C ASN A 62 -5.03 -14.60 -16.14
N ILE A 63 -4.26 -15.38 -16.92
CA ILE A 63 -2.80 -15.23 -16.99
C ILE A 63 -2.47 -14.14 -18.01
N ILE A 64 -1.79 -13.09 -17.55
CA ILE A 64 -1.21 -12.08 -18.44
C ILE A 64 -0.13 -12.75 -19.30
N GLU A 65 -0.28 -12.71 -20.62
CA GLU A 65 0.60 -13.40 -21.58
C GLU A 65 2.05 -12.91 -21.53
N GLU A 66 2.27 -11.65 -21.14
CA GLU A 66 3.57 -11.01 -21.06
C GLU A 66 3.82 -10.38 -19.68
N LYS A 67 5.03 -10.58 -19.15
CA LYS A 67 5.50 -9.87 -17.96
C LYS A 67 6.01 -8.50 -18.38
N THR A 68 5.63 -7.44 -17.66
CA THR A 68 6.27 -6.10 -17.78
C THR A 68 7.77 -6.13 -17.48
N ARG A 69 8.27 -7.25 -16.90
CA ARG A 69 9.70 -7.54 -16.71
C ARG A 69 10.34 -7.95 -18.04
N GLY A 70 10.55 -6.97 -18.91
CA GLY A 70 11.03 -7.19 -20.27
C GLY A 70 10.74 -6.05 -21.23
N ALA A 71 9.91 -5.08 -20.83
CA ALA A 71 9.73 -3.85 -21.57
C ALA A 71 11.10 -3.16 -21.69
N LYS A 72 11.77 -3.39 -22.81
CA LYS A 72 12.97 -2.64 -23.16
C LYS A 72 12.54 -1.18 -23.19
N PRO A 73 13.36 -0.25 -22.67
CA PRO A 73 13.13 1.16 -22.96
C PRO A 73 12.95 1.31 -24.49
N SER A 74 12.23 2.32 -24.94
CA SER A 74 12.07 2.58 -26.39
C SER A 74 13.40 2.75 -27.15
N GLY A 75 14.54 2.79 -26.43
CA GLY A 75 15.91 2.67 -26.94
C GLY A 75 16.72 1.54 -26.29
N SER A 76 18.03 1.74 -26.14
CA SER A 76 18.93 0.82 -25.43
C SER A 76 19.18 1.29 -24.00
N TYR A 77 19.61 0.38 -23.13
CA TYR A 77 20.24 0.80 -21.87
C TYR A 77 21.50 1.61 -22.22
N ARG A 78 21.49 2.90 -21.90
CA ARG A 78 22.63 3.81 -22.04
C ARG A 78 22.69 4.67 -20.79
N GLU A 79 23.89 4.96 -20.33
CA GLU A 79 24.11 5.93 -19.27
C GLU A 79 23.64 7.32 -19.73
N PRO A 80 22.91 8.07 -18.87
CA PRO A 80 22.60 9.47 -19.14
C PRO A 80 23.87 10.26 -19.41
N GLY A 81 23.83 11.19 -20.38
CA GLY A 81 24.92 12.16 -20.54
C GLY A 81 25.05 13.08 -19.32
N ASP A 82 26.20 13.75 -19.17
CA ASP A 82 26.47 14.65 -18.03
C ASP A 82 25.40 15.74 -17.83
N GLU A 83 24.69 16.11 -18.90
CA GLU A 83 23.65 17.14 -18.93
C GLU A 83 22.22 16.55 -19.00
N GLU A 84 22.08 15.24 -19.11
CA GLU A 84 20.80 14.57 -19.30
C GLU A 84 20.08 14.34 -17.96
N GLY A 85 18.92 14.97 -17.79
CA GLY A 85 18.15 14.91 -16.54
C GLY A 85 18.57 15.95 -15.50
N LEU A 86 19.58 16.77 -15.79
CA LEU A 86 19.87 17.96 -15.01
C LEU A 86 18.90 19.10 -15.40
N PRO A 87 18.46 19.90 -14.43
CA PRO A 87 17.70 21.11 -14.71
C PRO A 87 18.53 22.08 -15.56
N GLY A 88 17.89 22.77 -16.51
CA GLY A 88 18.56 23.75 -17.36
C GLY A 88 19.14 24.91 -16.55
N PRO A 89 20.14 25.64 -17.08
CA PRO A 89 20.77 26.75 -16.36
C PRO A 89 19.78 27.87 -15.95
N GLU A 90 18.63 27.93 -16.61
CA GLU A 90 17.50 28.83 -16.32
C GLU A 90 16.55 28.35 -15.22
N ASP A 91 16.62 27.08 -14.79
CA ASP A 91 15.68 26.50 -13.81
C ASP A 91 16.07 26.78 -12.34
N GLY A 92 17.24 27.37 -12.09
CA GLY A 92 17.62 27.94 -10.79
C GLY A 92 17.77 26.93 -9.63
N THR A 93 17.66 25.63 -9.90
CA THR A 93 17.75 24.53 -8.93
C THR A 93 19.18 24.03 -8.77
N SER A 94 20.13 24.94 -8.51
CA SER A 94 21.44 24.54 -7.97
C SER A 94 21.30 24.30 -6.47
N SER A 95 21.51 23.06 -6.03
CA SER A 95 21.53 22.73 -4.60
C SER A 95 22.74 23.38 -3.94
N ASN A 96 22.49 24.09 -2.84
CA ASN A 96 23.49 24.69 -1.97
C ASN A 96 24.05 23.64 -1.00
#